data_AF-A0A2U3MUH0-F1
#
_entry.id   AF-A0A2U3MUH0-F1
#
_cell.length_a   1.000
_cell.length_b   1.000
_cell.length_c   1.000
_cell.angle_alpha   90.00
_cell.angle_beta   90.00
_cell.angle_gamma   90.00
#
_symmetry.space_group_name_H-M   'P 1'
#
loop_
_entity.id
_entity.type
_entity.pdbx_description
1 polymer ?
#
loop_
_entity_poly.entity_id
_entity_poly.type
_entity_poly.pdbx_seq_one_letter_code
_entity_poly.pdbx_strand_id
1 'polypeptide(L)'
;MNFKKQTLTFMIQALCVGSVFANVSQTFERNNTHDESKYYQIAESRLGYVLSTFAAQSGVVLSYDPVILKNLNSQGLKGRYSVEQGFKQILRDTPFNIGKRGETYILVPKEVQLKQSDLSGAKDLMLPPESEEVPRLQKIVVTAQKNRLQPNTIQLDSEHIQRFRGTGNGDVFSDVTGVQLNSIRNEAGAIDIGIRGVQGEGRVPVVIDGSLQSTHTFRGYQGESDRTYIDMDLVSKISIEKGASTDKFAVGGIGGLVKVRTIGVDDVLLPDKQAGMLIKGSIYNNNKTPKISTRAEEQEHYLLTDRLSQSHFNNGSGTVAFAYKTDLFDIVTAYSKRSVGNYFAGKNGYERYKKLDADVAVVNTGQEVVNTSYESDSGIVKFGINLTDEQRIEANFRRHIQHAGEVMAAYWYKHYPDDGTGSAAWYAPDGREAMPQWGGAKLLLIRIVPVIIIILKIMHGLI
;
A
#
# COMPACT_ATOMS: atom_id res chain seq x y z
N MET A 1 30.86 10.68 14.54
CA MET A 1 30.37 10.68 13.14
C MET A 1 29.88 12.08 12.82
N ASN A 2 30.67 12.87 12.08
CA ASN A 2 30.43 14.30 11.86
C ASN A 2 29.28 14.51 10.84
N PHE A 3 28.11 14.93 11.32
CA PHE A 3 27.03 15.43 10.47
C PHE A 3 27.46 16.77 9.84
N LYS A 4 27.71 16.78 8.52
CA LYS A 4 27.94 18.03 7.78
C LYS A 4 26.64 18.85 7.77
N LYS A 5 26.68 20.02 8.42
CA LYS A 5 25.59 21.00 8.62
C LYS A 5 25.02 21.65 7.32
N GLN A 6 25.33 21.14 6.13
CA GLN A 6 25.02 21.84 4.87
C GLN A 6 23.70 21.39 4.22
N THR A 7 23.09 20.29 4.67
CA THR A 7 21.83 19.77 4.07
C THR A 7 20.58 20.40 4.69
N LEU A 8 20.68 21.02 5.87
CA LEU A 8 19.55 21.65 6.55
C LEU A 8 19.20 23.03 5.96
N THR A 9 20.19 23.74 5.40
CA THR A 9 20.00 25.10 4.84
C THR A 9 19.22 25.09 3.52
N PHE A 10 19.31 24.03 2.72
CA PHE A 10 18.54 23.91 1.47
C PHE A 10 17.05 23.60 1.68
N MET A 11 16.65 23.06 2.84
CA MET A 11 15.24 22.82 3.15
C MET A 11 14.46 24.10 3.49
N ILE A 12 15.13 25.16 3.97
CA ILE A 12 14.45 26.38 4.43
C ILE A 12 14.23 27.36 3.26
N GLN A 13 15.05 27.31 2.19
CA GLN A 13 14.94 28.23 1.06
C GLN A 13 13.89 27.81 0.00
N ALA A 14 13.46 26.55 -0.04
CA ALA A 14 12.41 26.09 -0.95
C ALA A 14 10.98 26.38 -0.45
N LEU A 15 10.82 26.87 0.78
CA LEU A 15 9.52 27.19 1.39
C LEU A 15 9.13 28.68 1.28
N CYS A 16 9.95 29.54 0.67
CA CYS A 16 9.74 31.00 0.68
C CYS A 16 9.58 31.67 -0.70
N VAL A 17 9.33 30.94 -1.79
CA VAL A 17 9.03 31.57 -3.10
C VAL A 17 7.78 30.95 -3.71
N GLY A 18 6.67 31.71 -3.71
CA GLY A 18 5.52 31.36 -4.55
C GLY A 18 4.12 31.73 -4.04
N SER A 19 3.93 32.67 -3.12
CA SER A 19 2.62 33.25 -2.83
C SER A 19 2.30 34.38 -3.82
N VAL A 20 1.67 34.04 -4.95
CA VAL A 20 0.89 34.99 -5.77
C VAL A 20 -0.55 34.52 -5.70
N PHE A 21 -1.33 35.12 -4.80
CA PHE A 21 -2.78 35.00 -4.80
C PHE A 21 -3.33 35.86 -5.95
N ALA A 22 -3.81 35.21 -7.02
CA ALA A 22 -4.74 35.84 -7.95
C ALA A 22 -6.16 35.61 -7.41
N ASN A 23 -6.74 36.65 -6.81
CA ASN A 23 -8.17 36.70 -6.53
C ASN A 23 -8.91 36.84 -7.87
N VAL A 24 -9.68 35.82 -8.25
CA VAL A 24 -10.80 35.96 -9.17
C VAL A 24 -12.03 35.46 -8.43
N SER A 25 -12.71 36.37 -7.73
CA SER A 25 -14.08 36.16 -7.32
C SER A 25 -14.97 36.40 -8.54
N GLN A 26 -15.49 35.32 -9.12
CA GLN A 26 -16.74 35.39 -9.88
C GLN A 26 -17.80 34.66 -9.08
N THR A 27 -18.58 35.44 -8.33
CA THR A 27 -19.88 35.03 -7.83
C THR A 27 -20.81 34.91 -9.03
N PHE A 28 -21.07 33.68 -9.48
CA PHE A 28 -22.27 33.39 -10.25
C PHE A 28 -23.41 33.15 -9.27
N GLU A 29 -24.18 34.19 -8.97
CA GLU A 29 -25.54 33.98 -8.46
C GLU A 29 -26.39 33.41 -9.59
N ARG A 30 -26.64 32.10 -9.53
CA ARG A 30 -27.69 31.48 -10.33
C ARG A 30 -28.95 31.44 -9.49
N ASN A 31 -29.78 32.48 -9.59
CA ASN A 31 -31.17 32.44 -9.17
C ASN A 31 -31.93 31.45 -10.07
N ASN A 32 -31.85 30.15 -9.76
CA ASN A 32 -32.77 29.18 -10.34
C ASN A 32 -34.01 29.11 -9.44
N THR A 33 -35.00 29.95 -9.73
CA THR A 33 -36.39 29.68 -9.33
C THR A 33 -36.80 28.34 -9.95
N HIS A 34 -36.82 27.27 -9.16
CA HIS A 34 -37.19 25.90 -9.58
C HIS A 34 -38.72 25.75 -9.72
N ASP A 35 -39.33 26.56 -10.59
CA ASP A 35 -40.77 26.47 -10.91
C ASP A 35 -41.04 26.03 -12.36
N GLU A 36 -40.00 25.59 -13.08
CA GLU A 36 -40.16 25.02 -14.42
C GLU A 36 -40.66 23.57 -14.36
N SER A 37 -41.79 23.31 -15.03
CA SER A 37 -42.34 21.96 -15.16
C SER A 37 -41.52 21.10 -16.13
N LYS A 38 -41.02 19.95 -15.66
CA LYS A 38 -40.30 18.95 -16.47
C LYS A 38 -41.16 17.69 -16.63
N TYR A 39 -40.99 16.98 -17.74
CA TYR A 39 -41.67 15.71 -17.96
C TYR A 39 -40.89 14.58 -17.28
N TYR A 40 -41.57 13.79 -16.44
CA TYR A 40 -41.02 12.64 -15.73
C TYR A 40 -41.76 11.36 -16.12
N GLN A 41 -41.03 10.25 -16.18
CA GLN A 41 -41.58 8.92 -16.36
C GLN A 41 -40.82 7.93 -15.46
N ILE A 42 -41.36 7.70 -14.28
CA ILE A 42 -40.81 6.82 -13.26
C ILE A 42 -41.86 5.74 -12.99
N ALA A 43 -41.46 4.48 -13.16
CA ALA A 43 -42.34 3.33 -12.95
C ALA A 43 -42.69 3.15 -11.46
N GLU A 44 -43.79 2.45 -11.20
CA GLU A 44 -44.15 2.03 -9.84
C GLU A 44 -43.06 1.15 -9.23
N SER A 45 -42.72 1.41 -7.97
CA SER A 45 -41.68 0.67 -7.25
C SER A 45 -41.72 0.97 -5.75
N ARG A 46 -40.71 0.49 -5.02
CA ARG A 46 -40.48 0.87 -3.62
C ARG A 46 -40.32 2.38 -3.52
N LEU A 47 -40.96 2.98 -2.53
CA LEU A 47 -41.04 4.44 -2.35
C LEU A 47 -39.65 5.10 -2.32
N GLY A 48 -38.69 4.50 -1.61
CA GLY A 48 -37.32 5.01 -1.57
C GLY A 48 -36.65 5.10 -2.94
N TYR A 49 -36.86 4.10 -3.81
CA TYR A 49 -36.32 4.09 -5.17
C TYR A 49 -36.97 5.15 -6.06
N VAL A 50 -38.29 5.32 -5.96
CA VAL A 50 -39.03 6.34 -6.74
C VAL A 50 -38.59 7.74 -6.33
N LEU A 51 -38.46 8.01 -5.02
CA LEU A 51 -38.01 9.29 -4.49
C LEU A 51 -36.55 9.61 -4.88
N SER A 52 -35.63 8.65 -4.76
CA SER A 52 -34.23 8.86 -5.15
C SER A 52 -34.09 9.07 -6.67
N THR A 53 -34.85 8.34 -7.47
CA THR A 53 -34.85 8.48 -8.94
C THR A 53 -35.42 9.84 -9.35
N PHE A 54 -36.51 10.28 -8.71
CA PHE A 54 -37.09 11.60 -8.97
C PHE A 54 -36.15 12.74 -8.56
N ALA A 55 -35.50 12.65 -7.39
CA ALA A 55 -34.52 13.64 -6.94
C ALA A 55 -33.33 13.76 -7.91
N ALA A 56 -32.81 12.62 -8.38
CA ALA A 56 -31.74 12.57 -9.37
C ALA A 56 -32.15 13.18 -10.72
N GLN A 57 -33.36 12.88 -11.23
CA GLN A 57 -33.86 13.43 -12.50
C GLN A 57 -34.20 14.93 -12.41
N SER A 58 -34.65 15.38 -11.24
CA SER A 58 -34.98 16.79 -11.01
C SER A 58 -33.76 17.66 -10.71
N GLY A 59 -32.62 17.04 -10.33
CA GLY A 59 -31.36 17.71 -10.04
C GLY A 59 -31.32 18.31 -8.62
N VAL A 60 -32.09 17.75 -7.69
CA VAL A 60 -32.19 18.25 -6.31
C VAL A 60 -31.67 17.22 -5.31
N VAL A 61 -31.16 17.70 -4.18
CA VAL A 61 -30.68 16.84 -3.10
C VAL A 61 -31.85 16.48 -2.20
N LEU A 62 -32.07 15.18 -1.98
CA LEU A 62 -33.09 14.64 -1.08
C LEU A 62 -32.40 13.86 0.06
N SER A 63 -32.71 14.22 1.31
CA SER A 63 -32.22 13.53 2.51
C SER A 63 -33.36 12.86 3.28
N TYR A 64 -33.19 11.58 3.61
CA TYR A 64 -34.13 10.80 4.42
C TYR A 64 -33.43 9.55 5.00
N ASP A 65 -34.02 8.97 6.05
CA ASP A 65 -33.59 7.67 6.58
C ASP A 65 -34.22 6.52 5.74
N PRO A 66 -33.45 5.63 5.11
CA PRO A 66 -34.01 4.54 4.32
C PRO A 66 -34.85 3.54 5.13
N VAL A 67 -34.66 3.47 6.46
CA VAL A 67 -35.41 2.57 7.34
C VAL A 67 -36.86 2.99 7.46
N ILE A 68 -37.16 4.30 7.47
CA ILE A 68 -38.53 4.81 7.59
C ILE A 68 -39.40 4.57 6.34
N LEU A 69 -38.78 4.21 5.21
CA LEU A 69 -39.47 3.90 3.96
C LEU A 69 -39.58 2.41 3.69
N LYS A 70 -39.12 1.57 4.61
CA LYS A 70 -39.16 0.11 4.47
C LYS A 70 -40.61 -0.35 4.40
N ASN A 71 -40.96 -1.11 3.36
CA ASN A 71 -42.31 -1.61 3.04
C ASN A 71 -43.31 -0.59 2.46
N LEU A 72 -42.88 0.63 2.11
CA LEU A 72 -43.73 1.58 1.38
C LEU A 72 -43.47 1.51 -0.12
N ASN A 73 -44.55 1.56 -0.90
CA ASN A 73 -44.53 1.58 -2.36
C ASN A 73 -45.10 2.90 -2.88
N SER A 74 -44.70 3.28 -4.09
CA SER A 74 -45.24 4.42 -4.81
C SER A 74 -45.70 3.96 -6.20
N GLN A 75 -46.78 4.59 -6.68
CA GLN A 75 -47.31 4.38 -8.03
C GLN A 75 -46.41 4.98 -9.13
N GLY A 76 -45.27 5.57 -8.73
CA GLY A 76 -44.36 6.25 -9.66
C GLY A 76 -44.86 7.65 -10.02
N LEU A 77 -44.34 8.19 -11.13
CA LEU A 77 -44.68 9.53 -11.60
C LEU A 77 -44.63 9.57 -13.12
N LYS A 78 -45.74 9.95 -13.76
CA LYS A 78 -45.83 10.13 -15.22
C LYS A 78 -46.53 11.44 -15.56
N GLY A 79 -45.88 12.31 -16.33
CA GLY A 79 -46.43 13.61 -16.73
C GLY A 79 -45.47 14.77 -16.47
N ARG A 80 -45.94 16.00 -16.68
CA ARG A 80 -45.17 17.22 -16.40
C ARG A 80 -45.44 17.71 -14.98
N TYR A 81 -44.38 17.88 -14.20
CA TYR A 81 -44.47 18.35 -12.81
C TYR A 81 -43.33 19.34 -12.53
N SER A 82 -43.57 20.32 -11.64
CA SER A 82 -42.47 20.99 -10.94
C SER A 82 -41.88 20.08 -9.87
N VAL A 83 -40.74 20.45 -9.28
CA VAL A 83 -40.06 19.61 -8.26
C VAL A 83 -40.98 19.37 -7.06
N GLU A 84 -41.61 20.42 -6.53
CA GLU A 84 -42.52 20.33 -5.38
C GLU A 84 -43.79 19.54 -5.72
N GLN A 85 -44.36 19.75 -6.91
CA GLN A 85 -45.52 19.02 -7.38
C GLN A 85 -45.23 17.52 -7.53
N GLY A 86 -44.04 17.17 -8.06
CA GLY A 86 -43.65 15.78 -8.24
C GLY A 86 -43.45 15.06 -6.91
N PHE A 87 -42.79 15.69 -5.93
CA PHE A 87 -42.69 15.12 -4.57
C PHE A 87 -44.06 14.96 -3.92
N LYS A 88 -44.95 15.96 -4.03
CA LYS A 88 -46.31 15.89 -3.50
C LYS A 88 -47.13 14.76 -4.11
N GLN A 89 -46.96 14.51 -5.41
CA GLN A 89 -47.63 13.43 -6.12
C GLN A 89 -47.09 12.05 -5.70
N ILE A 90 -45.77 11.90 -5.60
CA ILE A 90 -45.12 10.64 -5.18
C ILE A 90 -45.49 10.28 -3.73
N LEU A 91 -45.62 11.29 -2.85
CA LEU A 91 -45.89 11.13 -1.41
C LEU A 91 -47.37 11.15 -1.03
N ARG A 92 -48.29 11.25 -2.01
CA ARG A 92 -49.73 11.44 -1.79
C ARG A 92 -50.32 10.43 -0.79
N ASP A 93 -50.05 9.15 -1.01
CA ASP A 93 -50.61 8.03 -0.23
C ASP A 93 -49.65 7.54 0.87
N THR A 94 -48.71 8.38 1.28
CA THR A 94 -47.71 8.07 2.30
C THR A 94 -47.93 8.95 3.54
N PRO A 95 -47.49 8.52 4.74
CA PRO A 95 -47.58 9.33 5.96
C PRO A 95 -46.55 10.48 5.99
N PHE A 96 -45.90 10.79 4.87
CA PHE A 96 -44.82 11.77 4.79
C PHE A 96 -45.17 12.93 3.85
N ASN A 97 -44.61 14.09 4.16
CA ASN A 97 -44.55 15.29 3.34
C ASN A 97 -43.08 15.63 3.03
N ILE A 98 -42.87 16.57 2.12
CA ILE A 98 -41.55 17.12 1.84
C ILE A 98 -41.40 18.51 2.47
N GLY A 99 -40.30 18.73 3.17
CA GLY A 99 -39.85 20.04 3.63
C GLY A 99 -38.61 20.47 2.85
N LYS A 100 -38.38 21.77 2.73
CA LYS A 100 -37.19 22.34 2.09
C LYS A 100 -36.35 23.09 3.14
N ARG A 101 -35.06 22.80 3.21
CA ARG A 101 -34.08 23.54 4.03
C ARG A 101 -32.91 23.97 3.13
N GLY A 102 -32.87 25.25 2.77
CA GLY A 102 -31.93 25.76 1.76
C GLY A 102 -32.16 25.07 0.41
N GLU A 103 -31.10 24.48 -0.15
CA GLU A 103 -31.13 23.73 -1.42
C GLU A 103 -31.46 22.23 -1.26
N THR A 104 -31.68 21.75 -0.02
CA THR A 104 -31.94 20.33 0.26
C THR A 104 -33.41 20.09 0.64
N TYR A 105 -34.01 19.07 0.04
CA TYR A 105 -35.32 18.54 0.40
C TYR A 105 -35.18 17.46 1.47
N ILE A 106 -36.03 17.51 2.50
CA ILE A 106 -36.03 16.58 3.63
C ILE A 106 -37.42 15.98 3.78
N LEU A 107 -37.49 14.68 4.03
CA LEU A 107 -38.75 14.00 4.28
C LEU A 107 -39.22 14.24 5.74
N VAL A 108 -40.44 14.71 5.92
CA VAL A 108 -41.04 14.99 7.23
C VAL A 108 -42.34 14.21 7.42
N PRO A 109 -42.67 13.72 8.63
CA PRO A 109 -43.98 13.12 8.90
C PRO A 109 -45.11 14.13 8.66
N LYS A 110 -46.24 13.68 8.11
CA LYS A 110 -47.48 14.48 8.09
C LYS A 110 -47.95 14.65 9.53
N GLU A 111 -48.09 15.90 9.98
CA GLU A 111 -48.66 16.20 11.29
C GLU A 111 -50.06 15.56 11.38
N VAL A 112 -50.24 14.72 12.41
CA VAL A 112 -51.55 14.20 12.78
C VAL A 112 -52.27 15.32 13.50
N GLN A 113 -53.25 15.95 12.84
CA GLN A 113 -54.20 16.82 13.54
C GLN A 113 -55.04 15.96 14.48
N LEU A 114 -54.64 15.88 15.74
CA LEU A 114 -55.49 15.40 16.82
C LEU A 114 -56.65 16.40 16.96
N LYS A 115 -57.89 15.94 16.76
CA LYS A 115 -59.09 16.72 17.02
C LYS A 115 -59.05 17.20 18.48
N GLN A 116 -59.05 18.51 18.66
CA GLN A 116 -59.25 19.17 19.94
C GLN A 116 -60.68 18.95 20.42
N SER A 117 -60.89 17.88 21.18
CA SER A 117 -61.97 17.76 22.15
C SER A 117 -61.43 16.97 23.32
N ASP A 118 -61.55 17.55 24.52
CA ASP A 118 -61.30 16.94 25.84
C ASP A 118 -59.93 17.12 26.49
N LEU A 119 -59.41 18.35 26.65
CA LEU A 119 -58.45 18.65 27.74
C LEU A 119 -58.62 20.07 28.30
N SER A 120 -59.77 20.34 28.91
CA SER A 120 -59.88 21.37 29.95
C SER A 120 -59.43 20.77 31.28
N GLY A 121 -58.16 20.95 31.65
CA GLY A 121 -57.68 20.58 32.98
C GLY A 121 -56.20 20.23 33.05
N ALA A 122 -55.31 21.20 32.87
CA ALA A 122 -53.94 21.16 33.40
C ALA A 122 -53.31 22.56 33.33
N LYS A 123 -53.79 23.47 34.17
CA LYS A 123 -53.02 24.66 34.59
C LYS A 123 -52.08 24.19 35.69
N ASP A 124 -50.87 23.79 35.32
CA ASP A 124 -49.61 23.91 36.06
C ASP A 124 -48.64 22.92 35.47
N LEU A 125 -47.64 23.42 34.74
CA LEU A 125 -46.32 22.83 34.55
C LEU A 125 -45.52 23.88 33.77
N MET A 126 -44.93 24.78 34.53
CA MET A 126 -43.95 25.75 34.05
C MET A 126 -42.72 24.99 33.56
N LEU A 127 -42.51 24.92 32.24
CA LEU A 127 -41.24 24.44 31.67
C LEU A 127 -40.15 25.50 31.96
N PRO A 128 -38.94 25.08 32.37
CA PRO A 128 -37.80 25.99 32.51
C PRO A 128 -37.37 26.53 31.13
N PRO A 129 -36.71 27.71 31.08
CA PRO A 129 -36.38 28.35 29.81
C PRO A 129 -35.42 27.48 29.01
N GLU A 130 -35.83 27.22 27.77
CA GLU A 130 -35.13 26.50 26.73
C GLU A 130 -33.81 27.21 26.42
N SER A 131 -32.69 26.65 26.89
CA SER A 131 -31.38 26.98 26.35
C SER A 131 -31.33 26.38 24.94
N GLU A 132 -31.41 27.24 23.92
CA GLU A 132 -31.12 26.90 22.51
C GLU A 132 -29.64 26.52 22.34
N GLU A 133 -29.22 25.38 22.87
CA GLU A 133 -28.08 24.66 22.32
C GLU A 133 -28.63 23.51 21.50
N VAL A 134 -28.98 23.82 20.25
CA VAL A 134 -29.26 22.83 19.22
C VAL A 134 -28.06 21.87 19.18
N PRO A 135 -28.22 20.58 19.53
CA PRO A 135 -27.10 19.65 19.51
C PRO A 135 -26.60 19.54 18.07
N ARG A 136 -25.40 20.05 17.81
CA ARG A 136 -24.71 19.86 16.53
C ARG A 136 -24.31 18.39 16.43
N LEU A 137 -25.16 17.59 15.79
CA LEU A 137 -24.83 16.22 15.43
C LEU A 137 -23.57 16.22 14.56
N GLN A 138 -22.57 15.45 14.96
CA GLN A 138 -21.36 15.27 14.16
C GLN A 138 -21.74 14.67 12.81
N LYS A 139 -21.31 15.32 11.73
CA LYS A 139 -21.52 14.84 10.36
C LYS A 139 -20.76 13.53 10.18
N ILE A 140 -21.47 12.40 10.16
CA ILE A 140 -20.89 11.12 9.76
C ILE A 140 -20.79 11.10 8.24
N VAL A 141 -19.61 11.36 7.71
CA VAL A 141 -19.32 11.23 6.28
C VAL A 141 -19.10 9.76 5.98
N VAL A 142 -20.07 9.12 5.34
CA VAL A 142 -19.93 7.74 4.83
C VAL A 142 -19.39 7.80 3.41
N THR A 143 -18.09 7.59 3.25
CA THR A 143 -17.46 7.47 1.93
C THR A 143 -17.58 6.03 1.44
N ALA A 144 -18.48 5.79 0.48
CA ALA A 144 -18.55 4.51 -0.22
C ALA A 144 -17.65 4.56 -1.47
N GLN A 145 -16.48 3.91 -1.42
CA GLN A 145 -15.80 3.56 -2.67
C GLN A 145 -16.60 2.45 -3.35
N LYS A 146 -17.04 2.68 -4.59
CA LYS A 146 -17.59 1.63 -5.45
C LYS A 146 -16.51 0.55 -5.59
N ASN A 147 -16.61 -0.52 -4.81
CA ASN A 147 -15.83 -1.73 -4.98
C ASN A 147 -16.25 -2.35 -6.30
N ARG A 148 -15.69 -1.84 -7.41
CA ARG A 148 -15.62 -2.61 -8.64
C ARG A 148 -14.92 -3.88 -8.23
N LEU A 149 -15.58 -5.03 -8.38
CA LEU A 149 -14.91 -6.31 -8.27
C LEU A 149 -13.66 -6.19 -9.15
N GLN A 150 -12.49 -6.32 -8.54
CA GLN A 150 -11.22 -6.38 -9.25
C GLN A 150 -10.83 -7.86 -9.32
N PRO A 151 -11.48 -8.67 -10.19
CA PRO A 151 -11.31 -10.12 -10.19
C PRO A 151 -9.85 -10.52 -10.49
N ASN A 152 -9.08 -9.64 -11.12
CA ASN A 152 -7.67 -9.83 -11.42
C ASN A 152 -6.72 -9.23 -10.39
N THR A 153 -7.22 -8.73 -9.26
CA THR A 153 -6.39 -8.12 -8.22
C THR A 153 -6.37 -8.97 -6.96
N ILE A 154 -5.16 -9.29 -6.51
CA ILE A 154 -4.91 -9.93 -5.22
C ILE A 154 -4.46 -8.86 -4.23
N GLN A 155 -4.96 -8.94 -3.01
CA GLN A 155 -4.56 -8.08 -1.90
C GLN A 155 -3.90 -8.94 -0.83
N LEU A 156 -2.65 -8.62 -0.48
CA LEU A 156 -1.93 -9.21 0.65
C LEU A 156 -1.94 -8.16 1.75
N ASP A 157 -2.62 -8.46 2.85
CA ASP A 157 -2.59 -7.63 4.05
C ASP A 157 -1.40 -7.97 4.95
N SER A 158 -1.28 -7.25 6.07
CA SER A 158 -0.19 -7.45 7.00
C SER A 158 -0.16 -8.86 7.58
N GLU A 159 -1.31 -9.51 7.79
CA GLU A 159 -1.36 -10.87 8.33
C GLU A 159 -0.81 -11.87 7.31
N HIS A 160 -1.26 -11.78 6.06
CA HIS A 160 -0.74 -12.61 4.97
C HIS A 160 0.76 -12.38 4.77
N ILE A 161 1.19 -11.12 4.77
CA ILE A 161 2.61 -10.77 4.61
C ILE A 161 3.46 -11.38 5.72
N GLN A 162 3.00 -11.37 6.97
CA GLN A 162 3.74 -11.98 8.07
C GLN A 162 3.76 -13.50 7.98
N ARG A 163 2.65 -14.13 7.57
CA ARG A 163 2.55 -15.59 7.42
C ARG A 163 3.56 -16.12 6.40
N PHE A 164 3.77 -15.39 5.31
CA PHE A 164 4.69 -15.77 4.23
C PHE A 164 5.97 -14.94 4.18
N ARG A 165 6.32 -14.26 5.29
CA ARG A 165 7.47 -13.34 5.33
C ARG A 165 8.80 -14.00 4.95
N GLY A 166 8.94 -15.29 5.28
CA GLY A 166 10.14 -16.08 5.04
C GLY A 166 11.41 -15.44 5.62
N THR A 167 12.52 -15.60 4.92
CA THR A 167 13.84 -15.05 5.28
C THR A 167 14.29 -13.94 4.32
N GLY A 168 13.89 -14.03 3.05
CA GLY A 168 14.18 -13.04 2.01
C GLY A 168 12.99 -12.11 1.75
N ASN A 169 13.22 -10.98 1.09
CA ASN A 169 12.14 -10.02 0.79
C ASN A 169 11.11 -10.56 -0.23
N GLY A 170 11.53 -11.49 -1.10
CA GLY A 170 10.65 -12.08 -2.11
C GLY A 170 9.73 -13.20 -1.61
N ASP A 171 9.97 -13.76 -0.42
CA ASP A 171 9.23 -14.95 0.05
C ASP A 171 7.72 -14.74 0.13
N VAL A 172 7.30 -13.50 0.37
CA VAL A 172 5.90 -13.11 0.51
C VAL A 172 5.05 -13.37 -0.74
N PHE A 173 5.68 -13.52 -1.91
CA PHE A 173 5.00 -13.77 -3.17
C PHE A 173 4.84 -15.26 -3.51
N SER A 174 5.43 -16.16 -2.71
CA SER A 174 5.50 -17.59 -3.03
C SER A 174 4.15 -18.29 -3.07
N ASP A 175 3.15 -17.78 -2.34
CA ASP A 175 1.78 -18.30 -2.32
C ASP A 175 0.88 -17.67 -3.41
N VAL A 176 1.40 -16.69 -4.14
CA VAL A 176 0.59 -15.93 -5.10
C VAL A 176 0.61 -16.62 -6.47
N THR A 177 -0.52 -17.21 -6.83
CA THR A 177 -0.68 -17.91 -8.11
C THR A 177 -0.38 -17.05 -9.33
N GLY A 178 0.41 -17.57 -10.27
CA GLY A 178 0.75 -16.83 -11.51
C GLY A 178 1.64 -15.60 -11.28
N VAL A 179 2.21 -15.44 -10.08
CA VAL A 179 3.32 -14.55 -9.80
C VAL A 179 4.58 -15.39 -9.67
N GLN A 180 5.66 -14.91 -10.26
CA GLN A 180 6.98 -15.54 -10.22
C GLN A 180 7.97 -14.47 -9.80
N LEU A 181 8.99 -14.87 -9.06
CA LEU A 181 10.11 -13.98 -8.77
C LEU A 181 11.33 -14.47 -9.51
N ASN A 182 11.97 -13.56 -10.22
CA ASN A 182 13.31 -13.82 -10.72
C ASN A 182 14.29 -13.76 -9.54
N SER A 183 15.22 -14.73 -9.49
CA SER A 183 16.33 -14.74 -8.52
C SER A 183 15.96 -14.49 -7.04
N ILE A 184 14.90 -15.11 -6.51
CA ILE A 184 14.38 -14.89 -5.13
C ILE A 184 15.43 -14.99 -3.98
N ARG A 185 16.57 -15.63 -4.23
CA ARG A 185 17.67 -15.78 -3.28
C ARG A 185 18.96 -15.04 -3.63
N ASN A 186 19.09 -14.50 -4.84
CA ASN A 186 20.28 -13.80 -5.31
C ASN A 186 19.90 -12.33 -5.56
N GLU A 187 20.71 -11.60 -6.33
CA GLU A 187 20.44 -10.21 -6.75
C GLU A 187 20.30 -9.25 -5.57
N ALA A 188 21.20 -9.41 -4.60
CA ALA A 188 21.31 -8.51 -3.49
C ALA A 188 19.98 -8.31 -2.75
N GLY A 189 19.10 -9.32 -2.66
CA GLY A 189 17.80 -9.24 -1.97
C GLY A 189 16.77 -8.30 -2.62
N ALA A 190 16.97 -7.97 -3.89
CA ALA A 190 15.99 -7.28 -4.73
C ALA A 190 14.76 -8.16 -5.00
N ILE A 191 13.70 -7.51 -5.46
CA ILE A 191 12.48 -8.17 -5.93
C ILE A 191 12.29 -7.80 -7.39
N ASP A 192 12.25 -8.83 -8.24
CA ASP A 192 11.94 -8.75 -9.66
C ASP A 192 10.73 -9.65 -9.93
N ILE A 193 9.59 -9.02 -10.22
CA ILE A 193 8.28 -9.67 -10.23
C ILE A 193 7.85 -9.95 -11.67
N GLY A 194 7.61 -11.22 -11.95
CA GLY A 194 6.91 -11.68 -13.15
C GLY A 194 5.45 -12.01 -12.86
N ILE A 195 4.55 -11.64 -13.77
CA ILE A 195 3.13 -12.00 -13.71
C ILE A 195 2.76 -12.71 -15.01
N ARG A 196 2.25 -13.95 -14.88
CA ARG A 196 1.82 -14.80 -16.01
C ARG A 196 2.90 -14.92 -17.12
N GLY A 197 4.16 -15.03 -16.71
CA GLY A 197 5.32 -15.17 -17.62
C GLY A 197 5.82 -13.85 -18.23
N VAL A 198 5.27 -12.70 -17.84
CA VAL A 198 5.71 -11.38 -18.28
C VAL A 198 6.46 -10.70 -17.13
N GLN A 199 7.72 -10.29 -17.35
CA GLN A 199 8.61 -9.70 -16.33
C GLN A 199 9.68 -8.79 -16.97
N GLY A 200 10.35 -7.91 -16.23
CA GLY A 200 11.40 -7.04 -16.75
C GLY A 200 10.92 -5.97 -17.75
N GLU A 201 11.81 -5.04 -18.11
CA GLU A 201 11.53 -3.94 -19.06
C GLU A 201 10.36 -3.03 -18.63
N GLY A 202 10.13 -2.88 -17.33
CA GLY A 202 9.00 -2.12 -16.80
C GLY A 202 7.63 -2.75 -17.09
N ARG A 203 7.57 -4.02 -17.51
CA ARG A 203 6.31 -4.69 -17.86
C ARG A 203 5.46 -5.07 -16.66
N VAL A 204 6.06 -5.12 -15.48
CA VAL A 204 5.39 -5.27 -14.18
C VAL A 204 5.97 -4.22 -13.22
N PRO A 205 5.55 -2.95 -13.32
CA PRO A 205 6.05 -1.90 -12.45
C PRO A 205 5.68 -2.15 -11.00
N VAL A 206 6.60 -1.81 -10.10
CA VAL A 206 6.37 -1.80 -8.66
C VAL A 206 6.31 -0.36 -8.17
N VAL A 207 5.15 0.02 -7.64
CA VAL A 207 4.89 1.34 -7.09
C VAL A 207 4.79 1.26 -5.58
N ILE A 208 5.55 2.08 -4.88
CA ILE A 208 5.59 2.10 -3.43
C ILE A 208 5.16 3.47 -2.91
N ASP A 209 4.10 3.49 -2.11
CA ASP A 209 3.50 4.72 -1.56
C ASP A 209 3.21 5.80 -2.63
N GLY A 210 2.94 5.38 -3.88
CA GLY A 210 2.63 6.26 -5.00
C GLY A 210 3.82 6.72 -5.85
N SER A 211 5.04 6.23 -5.60
CA SER A 211 6.20 6.43 -6.49
C SER A 211 6.59 5.13 -7.18
N LEU A 212 6.94 5.21 -8.47
CA LEU A 212 7.58 4.10 -9.18
C LEU A 212 8.97 3.85 -8.59
N GLN A 213 9.25 2.62 -8.17
CA GLN A 213 10.50 2.25 -7.51
C GLN A 213 11.23 1.08 -8.17
N SER A 214 10.70 0.56 -9.28
CA SER A 214 11.41 -0.43 -10.09
C SER A 214 12.54 0.24 -10.88
N THR A 215 13.75 -0.31 -10.75
CA THR A 215 14.93 0.12 -11.51
C THR A 215 15.26 -0.92 -12.56
N HIS A 216 15.28 -0.49 -13.82
CA HIS A 216 15.77 -1.28 -14.96
C HIS A 216 17.28 -1.48 -14.80
N THR A 217 17.72 -2.74 -14.73
CA THR A 217 19.12 -3.16 -14.60
C THR A 217 19.53 -4.14 -15.71
N PHE A 218 20.27 -3.63 -16.69
CA PHE A 218 20.84 -4.42 -17.78
C PHE A 218 21.94 -5.36 -17.30
N ARG A 219 21.82 -6.66 -17.62
CA ARG A 219 22.71 -7.74 -17.19
C ARG A 219 23.49 -8.36 -18.36
N GLY A 220 23.73 -7.60 -19.42
CA GLY A 220 24.44 -8.11 -20.60
C GLY A 220 23.66 -9.21 -21.31
N TYR A 221 24.34 -10.28 -21.72
CA TYR A 221 23.72 -11.42 -22.40
C TYR A 221 22.72 -12.21 -21.52
N GLN A 222 22.68 -11.96 -20.21
CA GLN A 222 21.67 -12.55 -19.31
C GLN A 222 20.31 -11.84 -19.39
N GLY A 223 20.21 -10.79 -20.22
CA GLY A 223 19.00 -10.01 -20.41
C GLY A 223 18.89 -8.87 -19.40
N GLU A 224 17.65 -8.62 -18.99
CA GLU A 224 17.25 -7.45 -18.21
C GLU A 224 16.52 -7.89 -16.94
N SER A 225 16.70 -7.15 -15.84
CA SER A 225 15.97 -7.39 -14.59
C SER A 225 15.48 -6.07 -13.99
N ASP A 226 14.19 -6.04 -13.62
CA ASP A 226 13.61 -4.90 -12.90
C ASP A 226 13.80 -5.11 -11.40
N ARG A 227 14.61 -4.29 -10.76
CA ARG A 227 14.95 -4.44 -9.34
C ARG A 227 14.21 -3.44 -8.48
N THR A 228 13.53 -3.96 -7.47
CA THR A 228 12.92 -3.15 -6.40
C THR A 228 13.45 -3.59 -5.04
N TYR A 229 13.96 -2.64 -4.26
CA TYR A 229 14.45 -2.92 -2.91
C TYR A 229 13.53 -2.33 -1.85
N ILE A 230 13.05 -3.19 -0.96
CA ILE A 230 12.23 -2.82 0.16
C ILE A 230 12.31 -3.89 1.25
N ASP A 231 12.40 -3.43 2.48
CA ASP A 231 12.23 -4.28 3.64
C ASP A 231 10.74 -4.61 3.86
N MET A 232 10.37 -5.89 3.76
CA MET A 232 8.97 -6.31 3.97
C MET A 232 8.45 -6.13 5.41
N ASP A 233 9.32 -5.95 6.41
CA ASP A 233 8.87 -5.65 7.77
C ASP A 233 8.30 -4.22 7.88
N LEU A 234 8.64 -3.34 6.92
CA LEU A 234 8.08 -2.00 6.76
C LEU A 234 6.86 -1.96 5.83
N VAL A 235 6.44 -3.09 5.26
CA VAL A 235 5.27 -3.18 4.38
C VAL A 235 4.04 -3.56 5.18
N SER A 236 2.92 -2.88 4.92
CA SER A 236 1.63 -3.20 5.53
C SER A 236 0.60 -3.75 4.55
N LYS A 237 0.73 -3.48 3.25
CA LYS A 237 -0.15 -4.03 2.22
C LYS A 237 0.52 -4.13 0.86
N ILE A 238 0.22 -5.19 0.12
CA ILE A 238 0.62 -5.38 -1.28
C ILE A 238 -0.64 -5.65 -2.10
N SER A 239 -0.79 -4.95 -3.22
CA SER A 239 -1.87 -5.14 -4.19
C SER A 239 -1.25 -5.55 -5.51
N ILE A 240 -1.64 -6.71 -6.04
CA ILE A 240 -1.11 -7.29 -7.28
C ILE A 240 -2.24 -7.35 -8.29
N GLU A 241 -2.22 -6.43 -9.25
CA GLU A 241 -3.13 -6.44 -10.39
C GLU A 241 -2.50 -7.23 -11.54
N LYS A 242 -3.19 -8.24 -12.05
CA LYS A 242 -2.66 -9.16 -13.06
C LYS A 242 -3.19 -8.83 -14.46
N GLY A 243 -2.28 -8.71 -15.41
CA GLY A 243 -2.57 -8.30 -16.79
C GLY A 243 -2.62 -6.79 -16.96
N ALA A 244 -2.90 -6.33 -18.18
CA ALA A 244 -2.92 -4.90 -18.49
C ALA A 244 -3.86 -4.13 -17.54
N SER A 245 -3.29 -3.14 -16.87
CA SER A 245 -3.99 -2.27 -15.93
C SER A 245 -4.24 -0.90 -16.56
N THR A 246 -5.38 -0.30 -16.23
CA THR A 246 -5.69 1.10 -16.58
C THR A 246 -5.36 2.06 -15.44
N ASP A 247 -4.69 1.59 -14.38
CA ASP A 247 -4.23 2.43 -13.28
C ASP A 247 -3.21 3.45 -13.81
N LYS A 248 -3.22 4.67 -13.26
CA LYS A 248 -2.30 5.74 -13.63
C LYS A 248 -0.82 5.37 -13.47
N PHE A 249 -0.54 4.39 -12.62
CA PHE A 249 0.81 3.87 -12.38
C PHE A 249 1.19 2.68 -13.26
N ALA A 250 0.29 2.20 -14.12
CA ALA A 250 0.50 1.03 -14.97
C ALA A 250 1.03 1.37 -16.37
N VAL A 251 1.56 2.58 -16.60
CA VAL A 251 2.11 2.97 -17.91
C VAL A 251 3.25 2.01 -18.29
N GLY A 252 3.08 1.28 -19.39
CA GLY A 252 4.03 0.25 -19.85
C GLY A 252 3.87 -1.13 -19.18
N GLY A 253 3.04 -1.24 -18.14
CA GLY A 253 2.81 -2.44 -17.34
C GLY A 253 1.86 -3.45 -17.98
N ILE A 254 2.25 -4.06 -19.10
CA ILE A 254 1.41 -5.04 -19.81
C ILE A 254 1.19 -6.35 -19.03
N GLY A 255 2.12 -6.71 -18.14
CA GLY A 255 2.03 -7.92 -17.31
C GLY A 255 1.17 -7.71 -16.06
N GLY A 256 1.06 -6.48 -15.58
CA GLY A 256 0.37 -6.15 -14.35
C GLY A 256 0.92 -4.92 -13.66
N LEU A 257 0.48 -4.70 -12.42
CA LEU A 257 0.95 -3.63 -11.54
C LEU A 257 1.03 -4.16 -10.11
N VAL A 258 2.15 -3.90 -9.44
CA VAL A 258 2.28 -4.19 -8.01
C VAL A 258 2.33 -2.87 -7.23
N LYS A 259 1.34 -2.66 -6.37
CA LYS A 259 1.28 -1.51 -5.47
C LYS A 259 1.62 -1.95 -4.06
N VAL A 260 2.62 -1.32 -3.47
CA VAL A 260 3.09 -1.59 -2.11
C VAL A 260 2.77 -0.37 -1.25
N ARG A 261 2.12 -0.60 -0.11
CA ARG A 261 1.89 0.40 0.93
C ARG A 261 2.75 0.04 2.12
N THR A 262 3.56 0.99 2.57
CA THR A 262 4.32 0.81 3.82
C THR A 262 3.52 1.22 5.04
N ILE A 263 4.00 0.79 6.20
CA ILE A 263 3.44 1.08 7.52
C ILE A 263 3.00 2.55 7.59
N GLY A 264 1.73 2.72 7.92
CA GLY A 264 1.07 3.98 8.22
C GLY A 264 0.79 4.09 9.72
N VAL A 265 0.18 5.22 10.09
CA VAL A 265 -0.21 5.54 11.46
C VAL A 265 -1.18 4.49 12.02
N ASP A 266 -2.20 4.13 11.24
CA ASP A 266 -3.21 3.15 11.65
C ASP A 266 -2.68 1.70 11.69
N ASP A 267 -1.50 1.43 11.14
CA ASP A 267 -0.85 0.12 11.24
C ASP A 267 -0.04 -0.03 12.56
N VAL A 268 0.18 1.08 13.29
CA VAL A 268 0.95 1.13 14.55
C VAL A 268 0.05 1.42 15.75
N LEU A 269 -0.97 2.26 15.57
CA LEU A 269 -1.88 2.64 16.64
C LEU A 269 -2.94 1.57 16.89
N LEU A 270 -3.17 1.26 18.16
CA LEU A 270 -4.35 0.51 18.57
C LEU A 270 -5.61 1.39 18.39
N PRO A 271 -6.81 0.79 18.27
CA PRO A 271 -8.07 1.54 18.19
C PRO A 271 -8.18 2.60 19.30
N ASP A 272 -8.63 3.79 18.92
CA ASP A 272 -8.85 4.95 19.80
C ASP A 272 -7.61 5.43 20.59
N LYS A 273 -6.40 5.11 20.12
CA LYS A 273 -5.15 5.65 20.69
C LYS A 273 -4.54 6.70 19.77
N GLN A 274 -4.00 7.75 20.40
CA GLN A 274 -3.33 8.87 19.71
C GLN A 274 -1.83 8.65 19.55
N ALA A 275 -1.23 7.75 20.33
CA ALA A 275 0.19 7.44 20.27
C ALA A 275 0.40 5.94 20.44
N GLY A 276 1.44 5.40 19.79
CA GLY A 276 1.72 3.96 19.83
C GLY A 276 3.09 3.63 19.30
N MET A 277 3.55 2.43 19.65
CA MET A 277 4.82 1.88 19.20
C MET A 277 4.63 0.43 18.78
N LEU A 278 5.25 0.06 17.66
CA LEU A 278 5.32 -1.30 17.15
C LEU A 278 6.77 -1.77 17.20
N ILE A 279 7.01 -2.96 17.74
CA ILE A 279 8.32 -3.61 17.73
C ILE A 279 8.15 -4.98 17.09
N LYS A 280 9.01 -5.31 16.13
CA LYS A 280 9.14 -6.64 15.54
C LYS A 280 10.57 -7.13 15.74
N GLY A 281 10.71 -8.40 16.05
CA GLY A 281 12.01 -9.07 16.17
C GLY A 281 11.94 -10.45 15.54
N SER A 282 12.97 -10.80 14.77
CA SER A 282 13.12 -12.14 14.20
C SER A 282 14.55 -12.61 14.36
N ILE A 283 14.71 -13.91 14.58
CA ILE A 283 16.01 -14.58 14.59
C ILE A 283 15.87 -15.84 13.74
N TYR A 284 16.93 -16.15 12.99
CA TYR A 284 16.96 -17.31 12.13
C TYR A 284 18.27 -18.07 12.33
N ASN A 285 18.20 -19.39 12.28
CA ASN A 285 19.35 -20.26 12.03
C ASN A 285 19.26 -20.76 10.58
N ASN A 286 20.07 -21.75 10.21
CA ASN A 286 20.16 -22.26 8.84
C ASN A 286 20.84 -21.32 7.82
N ASN A 287 21.73 -20.46 8.30
CA ASN A 287 22.47 -19.53 7.46
C ASN A 287 23.84 -19.20 8.07
N LYS A 288 24.73 -18.64 7.24
CA LYS A 288 26.05 -18.18 7.65
C LYS A 288 26.33 -16.83 7.01
N THR A 289 26.55 -15.81 7.83
CA THR A 289 27.03 -14.52 7.33
C THR A 289 28.47 -14.69 6.84
N PRO A 290 28.74 -14.47 5.54
CA PRO A 290 30.08 -14.67 5.00
C PRO A 290 31.05 -13.61 5.52
N LYS A 291 32.28 -14.01 5.81
CA LYS A 291 33.39 -13.08 6.06
C LYS A 291 34.10 -12.84 4.75
N ILE A 292 33.89 -11.65 4.19
CA ILE A 292 34.33 -11.35 2.82
C ILE A 292 35.55 -10.44 2.86
N SER A 293 36.57 -10.80 2.10
CA SER A 293 37.78 -10.00 1.99
C SER A 293 37.52 -8.69 1.26
N THR A 294 38.28 -7.64 1.60
CA THR A 294 38.30 -6.39 0.83
C THR A 294 39.06 -6.51 -0.49
N ARG A 295 39.83 -7.59 -0.69
CA ARG A 295 40.60 -7.86 -1.90
C ARG A 295 39.76 -8.68 -2.88
N ALA A 296 39.56 -8.18 -4.10
CA ALA A 296 38.76 -8.87 -5.11
C ALA A 296 39.28 -10.29 -5.44
N GLU A 297 40.60 -10.46 -5.51
CA GLU A 297 41.24 -11.77 -5.76
C GLU A 297 40.87 -12.84 -4.72
N GLU A 298 40.71 -12.42 -3.46
CA GLU A 298 40.32 -13.32 -2.37
C GLU A 298 38.80 -13.58 -2.34
N GLN A 299 38.00 -12.69 -2.96
CA GLN A 299 36.54 -12.89 -3.09
C GLN A 299 36.20 -14.01 -4.07
N GLU A 300 36.99 -14.20 -5.13
CA GLU A 300 36.83 -15.32 -6.08
C GLU A 300 37.01 -16.69 -5.40
N HIS A 301 37.69 -16.74 -4.25
CA HIS A 301 38.13 -17.96 -3.61
C HIS A 301 37.56 -18.13 -2.19
N TYR A 302 36.30 -17.75 -1.98
CA TYR A 302 35.65 -17.89 -0.68
C TYR A 302 35.38 -19.37 -0.35
N LEU A 303 35.96 -19.81 0.78
CA LEU A 303 35.86 -21.19 1.24
C LEU A 303 34.46 -21.51 1.77
N LEU A 304 33.86 -22.54 1.18
CA LEU A 304 32.54 -23.03 1.55
C LEU A 304 32.56 -23.80 2.87
N THR A 305 31.37 -23.94 3.47
CA THR A 305 31.13 -24.90 4.55
C THR A 305 30.01 -25.85 4.18
N ASP A 306 30.19 -27.13 4.51
CA ASP A 306 29.17 -28.18 4.39
C ASP A 306 28.51 -28.50 5.74
N ARG A 307 28.88 -27.75 6.77
CA ARG A 307 28.35 -27.90 8.11
C ARG A 307 27.49 -26.70 8.45
N LEU A 308 26.21 -26.97 8.56
CA LEU A 308 25.28 -26.04 9.17
C LEU A 308 25.49 -26.02 10.68
N SER A 309 25.65 -24.83 11.23
CA SER A 309 25.52 -24.63 12.68
C SER A 309 24.06 -24.50 13.07
N GLN A 310 23.58 -25.40 13.94
CA GLN A 310 22.21 -25.35 14.46
C GLN A 310 22.06 -24.38 15.65
N SER A 311 23.18 -23.98 16.28
CA SER A 311 23.21 -23.16 17.49
C SER A 311 23.63 -21.70 17.27
N HIS A 312 24.03 -21.33 16.05
CA HIS A 312 24.43 -19.96 15.74
C HIS A 312 23.27 -19.20 15.08
N PHE A 313 22.77 -18.19 15.79
CA PHE A 313 21.66 -17.32 15.37
C PHE A 313 22.16 -15.90 15.09
N ASN A 314 23.12 -15.76 14.19
CA ASN A 314 23.73 -14.47 13.84
C ASN A 314 22.97 -13.73 12.71
N ASN A 315 21.72 -14.11 12.44
CA ASN A 315 20.87 -13.55 11.40
C ASN A 315 19.46 -13.28 11.95
N GLY A 316 18.81 -12.25 11.43
CA GLY A 316 17.55 -11.76 11.99
C GLY A 316 17.19 -10.36 11.54
N SER A 317 16.07 -9.86 12.06
CA SER A 317 15.64 -8.48 11.88
C SER A 317 15.15 -7.86 13.18
N GLY A 318 15.32 -6.55 13.29
CA GLY A 318 14.71 -5.72 14.31
C GLY A 318 14.03 -4.53 13.65
N THR A 319 12.75 -4.34 13.95
CA THR A 319 11.97 -3.21 13.43
C THR A 319 11.31 -2.48 14.58
N VAL A 320 11.39 -1.17 14.57
CA VAL A 320 10.66 -0.29 15.49
C VAL A 320 9.90 0.75 14.69
N ALA A 321 8.65 1.00 15.06
CA ALA A 321 7.86 2.10 14.53
C ALA A 321 7.19 2.86 15.66
N PHE A 322 7.11 4.17 15.51
CA PHE A 322 6.37 5.07 16.40
C PHE A 322 5.35 5.83 15.56
N ALA A 323 4.14 5.96 16.07
CA ALA A 323 3.08 6.73 15.44
C ALA A 323 2.42 7.67 16.43
N TYR A 324 2.00 8.82 15.92
CA TYR A 324 1.22 9.81 16.64
C TYR A 324 0.14 10.39 15.71
N LYS A 325 -1.08 10.55 16.22
CA LYS A 325 -2.25 11.00 15.48
C LYS A 325 -3.07 11.99 16.29
N THR A 326 -3.47 13.07 15.64
CA THR A 326 -4.44 14.06 16.11
C THR A 326 -5.48 14.28 15.00
N ASP A 327 -6.48 15.11 15.26
CA ASP A 327 -7.46 15.48 14.23
C ASP A 327 -6.83 16.32 13.09
N LEU A 328 -5.80 17.12 13.42
CA LEU A 328 -5.13 18.01 12.47
C LEU A 328 -4.02 17.33 11.68
N PHE A 329 -3.19 16.53 12.35
CA PHE A 329 -2.03 15.90 11.73
C PHE A 329 -1.73 14.52 12.30
N ASP A 330 -0.98 13.76 11.54
CA ASP A 330 -0.41 12.50 11.97
C ASP A 330 1.00 12.29 11.43
N ILE A 331 1.76 11.48 12.15
CA ILE A 331 3.13 11.15 11.82
C ILE A 331 3.41 9.70 12.18
N VAL A 332 4.10 9.00 11.29
CA VAL A 332 4.71 7.71 11.59
C VAL A 332 6.16 7.72 11.19
N THR A 333 7.01 7.21 12.06
CA THR A 333 8.41 6.90 11.74
C THR A 333 8.65 5.43 12.02
N ALA A 334 9.36 4.76 11.12
CA ALA A 334 9.78 3.39 11.35
C ALA A 334 11.19 3.17 10.83
N TYR A 335 11.93 2.32 11.54
CA TYR A 335 13.27 1.89 11.18
C TYR A 335 13.35 0.37 11.30
N SER A 336 13.96 -0.25 10.30
CA SER A 336 14.20 -1.69 10.26
C SER A 336 15.64 -1.96 9.88
N LYS A 337 16.26 -2.87 10.63
CA LYS A 337 17.58 -3.42 10.35
C LYS A 337 17.46 -4.93 10.19
N ARG A 338 18.07 -5.47 9.14
CA ARG A 338 18.10 -6.92 8.89
C ARG A 338 19.48 -7.37 8.46
N SER A 339 19.85 -8.57 8.90
CA SER A 339 20.99 -9.33 8.40
C SER A 339 20.52 -10.74 8.02
N VAL A 340 20.80 -11.12 6.78
CA VAL A 340 20.53 -12.45 6.22
C VAL A 340 21.86 -13.00 5.73
N GLY A 341 22.22 -14.19 6.20
CA GLY A 341 23.42 -14.90 5.79
C GLY A 341 23.16 -15.78 4.57
N ASN A 342 24.23 -16.37 4.05
CA ASN A 342 24.12 -17.39 3.01
C ASN A 342 23.34 -18.59 3.54
N TYR A 343 22.34 -19.05 2.80
CA TYR A 343 21.57 -20.24 3.19
C TYR A 343 22.32 -21.53 2.84
N PHE A 344 21.83 -22.66 3.35
CA PHE A 344 22.38 -23.97 3.05
C PHE A 344 21.44 -24.77 2.14
N ALA A 345 22.00 -25.44 1.14
CA ALA A 345 21.24 -26.28 0.22
C ALA A 345 20.55 -27.45 0.93
N GLY A 346 19.35 -27.79 0.48
CA GLY A 346 18.62 -28.95 0.98
C GLY A 346 19.30 -30.28 0.60
N LYS A 347 18.78 -31.38 1.16
CA LYS A 347 19.27 -32.74 0.88
C LYS A 347 18.44 -33.50 -0.16
N ASN A 348 17.27 -32.97 -0.52
CA ASN A 348 16.31 -33.66 -1.38
C ASN A 348 16.48 -33.26 -2.85
N GLY A 349 16.38 -34.22 -3.76
CA GLY A 349 16.35 -33.98 -5.20
C GLY A 349 17.72 -33.77 -5.87
N TYR A 350 18.81 -33.69 -5.10
CA TYR A 350 20.18 -33.49 -5.62
C TYR A 350 20.59 -34.53 -6.67
N GLU A 351 20.27 -35.81 -6.44
CA GLU A 351 20.59 -36.91 -7.36
C GLU A 351 20.00 -36.73 -8.77
N ARG A 352 18.93 -35.95 -8.93
CA ARG A 352 18.37 -35.66 -10.27
C ARG A 352 19.30 -34.76 -11.08
N TYR A 353 19.94 -33.79 -10.43
CA TYR A 353 20.87 -32.86 -11.08
C TYR A 353 22.17 -33.55 -11.40
N LYS A 354 22.72 -34.32 -10.45
CA LYS A 354 23.95 -35.10 -10.63
C LYS A 354 23.88 -36.08 -11.80
N LYS A 355 22.71 -36.69 -12.05
CA LYS A 355 22.48 -37.60 -13.18
C LYS A 355 22.37 -36.92 -14.53
N LEU A 356 21.96 -35.66 -14.56
CA LEU A 356 21.81 -34.90 -15.80
C LEU A 356 23.18 -34.46 -16.30
N ASP A 357 24.00 -33.93 -15.40
CA ASP A 357 25.39 -33.55 -15.60
C ASP A 357 26.02 -33.23 -14.23
N ALA A 358 27.21 -33.78 -13.94
CA ALA A 358 27.92 -33.49 -12.71
C ALA A 358 28.35 -32.01 -12.63
N ASP A 359 28.61 -31.38 -13.78
CA ASP A 359 29.03 -29.98 -13.89
C ASP A 359 27.87 -29.00 -13.68
N VAL A 360 26.62 -29.47 -13.79
CA VAL A 360 25.41 -28.66 -13.52
C VAL A 360 25.12 -28.55 -12.02
N ALA A 361 25.57 -29.52 -11.22
CA ALA A 361 25.35 -29.55 -9.77
C ALA A 361 26.43 -28.77 -9.00
N VAL A 362 26.55 -27.46 -9.25
CA VAL A 362 27.61 -26.61 -8.69
C VAL A 362 27.58 -26.53 -7.16
N VAL A 363 26.42 -26.75 -6.52
CA VAL A 363 26.26 -26.73 -5.06
C VAL A 363 25.87 -28.11 -4.53
N ASN A 364 26.63 -28.61 -3.54
CA ASN A 364 26.40 -29.92 -2.92
C ASN A 364 25.27 -29.89 -1.87
N THR A 365 24.75 -31.07 -1.51
CA THR A 365 23.72 -31.17 -0.44
C THR A 365 24.24 -30.65 0.89
N GLY A 366 23.50 -29.78 1.56
CA GLY A 366 23.92 -29.23 2.86
C GLY A 366 25.10 -28.28 2.78
N GLN A 367 25.50 -27.85 1.59
CA GLN A 367 26.56 -26.87 1.37
C GLN A 367 26.02 -25.45 1.40
N GLU A 368 26.86 -24.51 1.85
CA GLU A 368 26.60 -23.07 1.78
C GLU A 368 26.35 -22.60 0.34
N VAL A 369 25.33 -21.76 0.14
CA VAL A 369 25.02 -21.14 -1.15
C VAL A 369 25.46 -19.67 -1.13
N VAL A 370 26.55 -19.39 -1.84
CA VAL A 370 27.18 -18.06 -1.91
C VAL A 370 26.29 -17.00 -2.57
N ASN A 371 26.55 -15.73 -2.27
CA ASN A 371 25.88 -14.54 -2.81
C ASN A 371 24.39 -14.46 -2.51
N THR A 372 23.97 -15.08 -1.41
CA THR A 372 22.56 -15.05 -0.97
C THR A 372 22.38 -14.25 0.31
N SER A 373 23.50 -13.85 0.94
CA SER A 373 23.53 -12.95 2.09
C SER A 373 23.31 -11.48 1.72
N TYR A 374 22.61 -10.75 2.57
CA TYR A 374 22.51 -9.30 2.52
C TYR A 374 22.25 -8.69 3.90
N GLU A 375 22.62 -7.43 4.07
CA GLU A 375 22.26 -6.59 5.20
C GLU A 375 21.52 -5.36 4.71
N SER A 376 20.44 -4.98 5.41
CA SER A 376 19.61 -3.84 5.01
C SER A 376 19.30 -2.92 6.18
N ASP A 377 19.44 -1.62 5.95
CA ASP A 377 19.02 -0.53 6.83
C ASP A 377 17.94 0.29 6.12
N SER A 378 16.72 0.27 6.67
CA SER A 378 15.56 0.91 6.06
C SER A 378 14.88 1.86 7.04
N GLY A 379 14.55 3.05 6.59
CA GLY A 379 13.81 4.04 7.37
C GLY A 379 12.68 4.66 6.56
N ILE A 380 11.53 4.86 7.20
CA ILE A 380 10.41 5.63 6.67
C ILE A 380 9.99 6.72 7.65
N VAL A 381 9.60 7.86 7.10
CA VAL A 381 8.90 8.92 7.82
C VAL A 381 7.74 9.35 6.94
N LYS A 382 6.53 9.31 7.48
CA LYS A 382 5.35 9.82 6.82
C LYS A 382 4.71 10.86 7.71
N PHE A 383 4.40 12.01 7.14
CA PHE A 383 3.70 13.09 7.80
C PHE A 383 2.47 13.43 6.99
N GLY A 384 1.33 13.52 7.64
CA GLY A 384 0.09 13.96 7.03
C GLY A 384 -0.54 15.10 7.80
N ILE A 385 -1.08 16.07 7.08
CA ILE A 385 -1.86 17.18 7.65
C ILE A 385 -3.20 17.28 6.94
N ASN A 386 -4.27 17.33 7.72
CA ASN A 386 -5.63 17.58 7.27
C ASN A 386 -5.82 19.10 7.24
N LEU A 387 -5.89 19.68 6.04
CA LEU A 387 -6.17 21.12 5.88
C LEU A 387 -7.65 21.42 6.15
N THR A 388 -8.52 20.49 5.75
CA THR A 388 -9.96 20.46 6.00
C THR A 388 -10.40 19.00 6.17
N ASP A 389 -11.69 18.77 6.47
CA ASP A 389 -12.28 17.43 6.50
C ASP A 389 -12.18 16.69 5.14
N GLU A 390 -11.89 17.41 4.05
CA GLU A 390 -11.89 16.89 2.68
C GLU A 390 -10.51 17.01 2.01
N GLN A 391 -9.58 17.79 2.56
CA GLN A 391 -8.27 18.06 1.96
C GLN A 391 -7.14 17.63 2.88
N ARG A 392 -6.25 16.80 2.35
CA ARG A 392 -5.09 16.28 3.08
C ARG A 392 -3.83 16.38 2.26
N ILE A 393 -2.75 16.84 2.88
CA ILE A 393 -1.40 16.77 2.34
C ILE A 393 -0.63 15.67 3.04
N GLU A 394 0.01 14.79 2.27
CA GLU A 394 0.88 13.73 2.76
C GLU A 394 2.29 13.91 2.22
N ALA A 395 3.27 13.95 3.10
CA ALA A 395 4.69 13.91 2.79
C ALA A 395 5.28 12.56 3.21
N ASN A 396 5.79 11.81 2.24
CA ASN A 396 6.40 10.50 2.48
C ASN A 396 7.89 10.56 2.17
N PHE A 397 8.71 10.16 3.13
CA PHE A 397 10.15 10.00 3.00
C PHE A 397 10.54 8.55 3.27
N ARG A 398 11.33 7.98 2.37
CA ARG A 398 11.91 6.65 2.53
C ARG A 398 13.40 6.69 2.25
N ARG A 399 14.17 5.98 3.06
CA ARG A 399 15.58 5.67 2.80
C ARG A 399 15.80 4.18 2.96
N HIS A 400 16.48 3.58 1.99
CA HIS A 400 16.86 2.18 2.04
C HIS A 400 18.33 2.05 1.61
N ILE A 401 19.11 1.35 2.42
CA ILE A 401 20.49 1.00 2.15
C ILE A 401 20.62 -0.50 2.27
N GLN A 402 21.20 -1.12 1.25
CA GLN A 402 21.46 -2.55 1.24
C GLN A 402 22.93 -2.81 0.91
N HIS A 403 23.53 -3.72 1.67
CA HIS A 403 24.85 -4.27 1.46
C HIS A 403 24.70 -5.75 1.15
N ALA A 404 25.09 -6.18 -0.05
CA ALA A 404 24.96 -7.57 -0.43
C ALA A 404 26.05 -7.96 -1.44
N GLY A 405 26.26 -9.26 -1.55
CA GLY A 405 26.95 -9.82 -2.71
C GLY A 405 25.98 -9.90 -3.89
N GLU A 406 26.48 -9.62 -5.08
CA GLU A 406 25.79 -9.91 -6.32
C GLU A 406 26.73 -10.70 -7.24
N VAL A 407 26.20 -11.75 -7.85
CA VAL A 407 26.95 -12.59 -8.81
C VAL A 407 26.17 -12.73 -10.10
N MET A 408 26.83 -12.49 -11.24
CA MET A 408 26.31 -12.95 -12.53
C MET A 408 26.47 -14.46 -12.64
N ALA A 409 25.50 -15.17 -13.22
CA ALA A 409 25.57 -16.64 -13.27
C ALA A 409 26.84 -17.19 -13.96
N ALA A 410 27.49 -16.41 -14.82
CA ALA A 410 28.78 -16.74 -15.43
C ALA A 410 29.91 -16.97 -14.41
N TYR A 411 29.82 -16.35 -13.23
CA TYR A 411 30.79 -16.55 -12.15
C TYR A 411 30.30 -17.54 -11.08
N TRP A 412 29.27 -18.33 -11.40
CA TRP A 412 28.77 -19.37 -10.51
C TRP A 412 29.48 -20.70 -10.81
N TYR A 413 30.78 -20.75 -10.54
CA TYR A 413 31.63 -21.93 -10.72
C TYR A 413 32.35 -22.29 -9.42
N LYS A 414 32.84 -23.52 -9.35
CA LYS A 414 33.50 -24.08 -8.17
C LYS A 414 34.98 -24.27 -8.42
N HIS A 415 35.79 -23.83 -7.46
CA HIS A 415 37.19 -24.19 -7.36
C HIS A 415 37.31 -25.46 -6.53
N TYR A 416 37.87 -26.50 -7.14
CA TYR A 416 38.15 -27.75 -6.46
C TYR A 416 39.52 -27.69 -5.77
N PRO A 417 39.67 -28.39 -4.64
CA PRO A 417 40.98 -28.59 -4.04
C PRO A 417 41.91 -29.35 -5.00
N ASP A 418 43.23 -29.19 -4.86
CA ASP A 418 44.23 -29.86 -5.70
C ASP A 418 44.00 -31.38 -5.73
N ASP A 419 43.71 -31.93 -6.90
CA ASP A 419 43.61 -33.38 -7.13
C ASP A 419 44.96 -33.98 -7.56
N GLY A 420 46.03 -33.18 -7.60
CA GLY A 420 47.38 -33.59 -7.98
C GLY A 420 47.59 -33.71 -9.49
N THR A 421 46.63 -33.30 -10.33
CA THR A 421 46.72 -33.43 -11.80
C THR A 421 47.21 -32.17 -12.54
N GLY A 422 47.52 -31.10 -11.80
CA GLY A 422 48.47 -30.09 -12.27
C GLY A 422 47.92 -28.99 -13.20
N SER A 423 46.72 -28.47 -12.96
CA SER A 423 46.32 -27.19 -13.56
C SER A 423 45.30 -26.40 -12.71
N ALA A 424 45.76 -25.64 -11.71
CA ALA A 424 45.03 -24.48 -11.19
C ALA A 424 45.98 -23.52 -10.46
N ALA A 425 45.91 -22.22 -10.77
CA ALA A 425 46.75 -21.17 -10.19
C ALA A 425 46.43 -20.82 -8.72
N TRP A 426 45.56 -21.59 -8.06
CA TRP A 426 45.18 -21.41 -6.66
C TRP A 426 44.66 -22.72 -6.06
N TYR A 427 45.07 -23.04 -4.84
CA TYR A 427 44.63 -24.24 -4.11
C TYR A 427 43.90 -23.84 -2.83
N ALA A 428 42.72 -24.41 -2.61
CA ALA A 428 41.96 -24.17 -1.40
C ALA A 428 42.67 -24.76 -0.17
N PRO A 429 42.95 -23.95 0.87
CA PRO A 429 43.47 -24.46 2.12
C PRO A 429 42.51 -25.51 2.71
N ASP A 430 43.07 -26.60 3.23
CA ASP A 430 42.36 -27.66 3.95
C ASP A 430 41.47 -28.59 3.09
N GLY A 431 41.64 -28.61 1.75
CA GLY A 431 40.87 -29.52 0.89
C GLY A 431 39.38 -29.15 0.77
N ARG A 432 39.02 -27.91 1.10
CA ARG A 432 37.64 -27.41 1.01
C ARG A 432 37.35 -26.87 -0.38
N GLU A 433 36.10 -26.96 -0.81
CA GLU A 433 35.66 -26.31 -2.04
C GLU A 433 35.56 -24.79 -1.82
N ALA A 434 35.86 -24.02 -2.87
CA ALA A 434 35.72 -22.57 -2.85
C ALA A 434 34.84 -22.10 -4.01
N MET A 435 34.14 -21.00 -3.81
CA MET A 435 33.38 -20.33 -4.86
C MET A 435 33.52 -18.82 -4.71
N PRO A 436 33.31 -18.07 -5.79
CA PRO A 436 33.26 -16.62 -5.69
C PRO A 436 32.13 -16.12 -4.78
N GLN A 437 32.48 -15.28 -3.80
CA GLN A 437 31.57 -14.59 -2.89
C GLN A 437 31.93 -13.10 -2.89
N TRP A 438 31.08 -12.30 -3.53
CA TRP A 438 31.27 -10.86 -3.51
C TRP A 438 30.70 -10.31 -2.23
N GLY A 439 31.44 -9.36 -1.69
CA GLY A 439 30.98 -8.55 -0.57
C GLY A 439 30.46 -7.23 -1.07
N GLY A 440 29.76 -6.54 -0.18
CA GLY A 440 29.59 -5.10 -0.28
C GLY A 440 30.93 -4.38 -0.13
N ALA A 441 31.93 -4.69 -0.95
CA ALA A 441 33.00 -3.74 -1.23
C ALA A 441 32.35 -2.48 -1.82
N LYS A 442 33.03 -1.34 -1.73
CA LYS A 442 32.61 -0.02 -2.23
C LYS A 442 32.02 0.02 -3.66
N LEU A 443 32.01 -1.08 -4.42
CA LEU A 443 31.43 -1.21 -5.76
C LEU A 443 29.90 -1.28 -5.82
N LEU A 444 29.19 -1.87 -4.84
CA LEU A 444 27.72 -1.92 -4.89
C LEU A 444 27.08 -1.54 -3.55
N LEU A 445 27.15 -0.25 -3.23
CA LEU A 445 26.31 0.35 -2.20
C LEU A 445 25.00 0.76 -2.86
N ILE A 446 23.94 -0.02 -2.67
CA ILE A 446 22.62 0.37 -3.17
C ILE A 446 22.06 1.40 -2.19
N ARG A 447 22.31 2.67 -2.51
CA ARG A 447 21.63 3.82 -1.90
C ARG A 447 20.46 4.16 -2.79
N ILE A 448 19.26 3.79 -2.37
CA ILE A 448 18.08 4.42 -2.95
C ILE A 448 18.06 5.85 -2.42
N VAL A 449 18.19 6.81 -3.33
CA VAL A 449 18.10 8.24 -3.03
C VAL A 449 16.81 8.48 -2.25
N PRO A 450 16.84 9.29 -1.18
CA PRO A 450 15.62 9.58 -0.44
C PRO A 450 14.52 10.10 -1.37
N VAL A 451 13.43 9.35 -1.47
CA VAL A 451 12.27 9.74 -2.27
C VAL A 451 11.36 10.54 -1.36
N ILE A 452 11.17 11.82 -1.70
CA ILE A 452 10.17 12.69 -1.08
C ILE A 452 8.99 12.76 -2.04
N ILE A 453 7.84 12.27 -1.61
CA ILE A 453 6.58 12.41 -2.34
C ILE A 453 5.67 13.31 -1.52
N ILE A 454 5.18 14.37 -2.15
CA ILE A 454 4.11 15.19 -1.59
C ILE A 454 2.85 14.88 -2.40
N ILE A 455 1.82 14.37 -1.72
CA ILE A 455 0.53 14.04 -2.31
C ILE A 455 -0.52 14.96 -1.70
N LEU A 456 -1.20 15.73 -2.54
CA LEU A 456 -2.45 16.38 -2.16
C LEU A 456 -3.60 15.42 -2.49
N LYS A 457 -4.28 14.91 -1.46
CA LYS A 457 -5.53 14.17 -1.60
C LYS A 457 -6.69 15.13 -1.39
N ILE A 458 -7.52 15.25 -2.42
CA ILE A 458 -8.85 15.80 -2.29
C ILE A 458 -9.78 14.59 -2.13
N MET A 459 -10.20 14.34 -0.90
CA MET A 459 -11.24 13.36 -0.60
C MET A 459 -12.56 13.91 -1.11
N HIS A 460 -12.79 13.75 -2.42
CA HIS A 460 -14.07 14.12 -3.00
C HIS A 460 -15.14 13.24 -2.32
N GLY A 461 -16.03 13.87 -1.56
CA GLY A 461 -17.40 13.38 -1.51
C GLY A 461 -17.89 13.41 -2.95
N LEU A 462 -18.01 12.24 -3.57
CA LEU A 462 -18.82 12.12 -4.79
C LEU A 462 -20.22 12.59 -4.40
N ILE A 463 -20.56 13.80 -4.82
CA ILE A 463 -21.91 14.39 -4.76
C ILE A 463 -22.80 13.63 -5.75
#